data_AF-A0A2E5KMA6-F1
#
_entry.id   AF-A0A2E5KMA6-F1
#
_cell.length_a   1.000
_cell.length_b   1.000
_cell.length_c   1.000
_cell.angle_alpha   90.00
_cell.angle_beta   90.00
_cell.angle_gamma   90.00
#
_symmetry.space_group_name_H-M   'P 1'
#
loop_
_entity.id
_entity.type
_entity.pdbx_description
1 polymer ?
#
loop_
_entity_poly.entity_id
_entity_poly.type
_entity_poly.pdbx_seq_one_letter_code
_entity_poly.pdbx_strand_id
1 'polypeptide(L)'
;MHVVETDGGVVEVGDLVCLHTGSAHKILEMQGNPEQQTARSSCPIIDSTDARTLPWVTETGLVALIADHQSIEPGNIYNFIGDDDSGTPGPVLPLHEHCIFKLGVHLGELWYLTELAQWIREHGRSRFLLMAPPLRMPGAAGSPVTPIATV
;
A
#
# COMPACT_ATOMS: atom_id res chain seq x y z
N MET A 1 3.07 11.41 -8.25
CA MET A 1 2.20 10.21 -8.23
C MET A 1 0.80 10.68 -8.58
N HIS A 2 0.22 10.23 -9.70
CA HIS A 2 -0.96 10.88 -10.30
C HIS A 2 -2.17 11.02 -9.35
N VAL A 3 -2.44 10.00 -8.51
CA VAL A 3 -3.56 10.05 -7.55
C VAL A 3 -3.38 11.14 -6.49
N VAL A 4 -2.16 11.31 -5.98
CA VAL A 4 -1.84 12.34 -4.97
C VAL A 4 -2.07 13.73 -5.55
N GLU A 5 -1.64 13.95 -6.80
CA GLU A 5 -1.82 15.22 -7.51
C GLU A 5 -3.31 15.48 -7.81
N THR A 6 -4.06 14.46 -8.22
CA THR A 6 -5.49 14.56 -8.55
C THR A 6 -6.35 14.86 -7.31
N ASP A 7 -6.03 14.22 -6.18
CA ASP A 7 -6.75 14.39 -4.92
C ASP A 7 -6.29 15.63 -4.13
N GLY A 8 -5.34 16.42 -4.67
CA GLY A 8 -4.76 17.58 -3.98
C GLY A 8 -4.04 17.19 -2.68
N GLY A 9 -3.56 15.96 -2.59
CA GLY A 9 -2.83 15.45 -1.45
C GLY A 9 -1.41 16.01 -1.37
N VAL A 10 -0.91 16.19 -0.16
CA VAL A 10 0.49 16.51 0.11
C VAL A 10 1.02 15.50 1.10
N VAL A 11 2.09 14.78 0.71
CA VAL A 11 2.81 13.85 1.57
C VAL A 11 4.00 14.56 2.17
N GLU A 12 4.11 14.52 3.49
CA GLU A 12 5.20 15.08 4.28
C GLU A 12 6.08 13.97 4.88
N VAL A 13 7.30 14.36 5.25
CA VAL A 13 8.23 13.46 5.93
C VAL A 13 7.60 12.99 7.25
N GLY A 14 7.57 11.68 7.46
CA GLY A 14 6.93 11.09 8.64
C GLY A 14 5.48 10.65 8.43
N ASP A 15 4.88 10.90 7.26
CA ASP A 15 3.50 10.51 7.01
C ASP A 15 3.34 8.98 6.87
N LEU A 16 2.16 8.51 7.29
CA LEU A 16 1.64 7.21 6.96
C LEU A 16 0.67 7.40 5.78
N VAL A 17 1.05 6.90 4.61
CA VAL A 17 0.27 7.09 3.38
C VAL A 17 -0.69 5.93 3.19
N CYS A 18 -2.00 6.22 3.22
CA CYS A 18 -3.06 5.24 2.97
C CYS A 18 -3.60 5.36 1.54
N LEU A 19 -3.61 4.24 0.81
CA LEU A 19 -4.08 4.13 -0.57
C LEU A 19 -5.35 3.29 -0.62
N HIS A 20 -6.45 3.90 -1.07
CA HIS A 20 -7.72 3.23 -1.26
C HIS A 20 -7.86 2.74 -2.70
N THR A 21 -8.00 1.43 -2.87
CA THR A 21 -8.17 0.72 -4.16
C THR A 21 -9.57 0.11 -4.32
N GLY A 22 -10.29 -0.06 -3.22
CA GLY A 22 -11.58 -0.75 -3.15
C GLY A 22 -11.47 -2.27 -2.93
N SER A 23 -10.27 -2.85 -2.88
CA SER A 23 -10.06 -4.30 -2.84
C SER A 23 -10.65 -4.94 -1.58
N ALA A 24 -10.41 -4.40 -0.39
CA ALA A 24 -10.98 -4.94 0.85
C ALA A 24 -12.52 -4.93 0.84
N HIS A 25 -13.15 -3.89 0.29
CA HIS A 25 -14.61 -3.84 0.16
C HIS A 25 -15.12 -4.91 -0.80
N LYS A 26 -14.45 -5.11 -1.94
CA LYS A 26 -14.79 -6.16 -2.90
C LYS A 26 -14.72 -7.55 -2.26
N ILE A 27 -13.74 -7.80 -1.40
CA ILE A 27 -13.63 -9.06 -0.65
C ILE A 27 -14.81 -9.24 0.31
N LEU A 28 -15.26 -8.18 1.00
CA LEU A 28 -16.42 -8.24 1.89
C LEU A 28 -17.72 -8.52 1.13
N GLU A 29 -17.90 -8.01 -0.09
CA GLU A 29 -19.06 -8.32 -0.94
C GLU A 29 -19.19 -9.82 -1.26
N MET A 30 -18.12 -10.60 -1.12
CA MET A 30 -18.12 -12.05 -1.36
C MET A 30 -18.66 -12.87 -0.17
N GLN A 31 -19.08 -12.22 0.93
CA GLN A 31 -19.83 -12.82 2.04
C GLN A 31 -19.19 -14.09 2.63
N GLY A 32 -17.86 -14.08 2.81
CA GLY A 32 -17.12 -15.21 3.40
C GLY A 32 -16.74 -16.31 2.41
N ASN A 33 -17.01 -16.14 1.12
CA ASN A 33 -16.59 -17.07 0.06
C ASN A 33 -15.72 -16.35 -0.99
N PRO A 34 -14.50 -15.88 -0.62
CA PRO A 34 -13.70 -15.09 -1.52
C PRO A 34 -13.14 -15.92 -2.68
N GLU A 35 -13.51 -15.55 -3.90
CA GLU A 35 -12.89 -16.08 -5.12
C GLU A 35 -11.51 -15.42 -5.31
N GLN A 36 -10.44 -16.21 -5.29
CA GLN A 36 -9.06 -15.70 -5.26
C GLN A 36 -8.71 -14.81 -6.46
N GLN A 37 -9.14 -15.19 -7.66
CA GLN A 37 -8.88 -14.42 -8.87
C GLN A 37 -9.51 -13.03 -8.75
N THR A 38 -10.80 -12.99 -8.43
CA THR A 38 -11.56 -11.75 -8.27
C THR A 38 -10.99 -10.88 -7.15
N ALA A 39 -10.59 -11.47 -6.00
CA ALA A 39 -9.99 -10.73 -4.90
C ALA A 39 -8.65 -10.06 -5.30
N ARG A 40 -7.87 -10.69 -6.17
CA ARG A 40 -6.52 -10.23 -6.57
C ARG A 40 -6.50 -9.30 -7.77
N SER A 41 -7.49 -9.36 -8.67
CA SER A 41 -7.41 -8.64 -9.95
C SER A 41 -8.57 -7.68 -10.23
N SER A 42 -9.49 -7.48 -9.29
CA SER A 42 -10.64 -6.58 -9.50
C SER A 42 -10.34 -5.10 -9.24
N CYS A 43 -9.22 -4.79 -8.58
CA CYS A 43 -8.89 -3.44 -8.13
C CYS A 43 -7.45 -3.06 -8.54
N PRO A 44 -7.15 -1.75 -8.69
CA PRO A 44 -5.80 -1.29 -8.96
C PRO A 44 -4.81 -1.67 -7.85
N ILE A 45 -3.54 -1.78 -8.21
CA ILE A 45 -2.41 -2.03 -7.30
C ILE A 45 -1.24 -1.16 -7.73
N ILE A 46 -0.29 -0.88 -6.82
CA ILE A 46 0.90 -0.11 -7.17
C ILE A 46 1.76 -0.89 -8.14
N ASP A 47 2.12 -0.24 -9.24
CA ASP A 47 3.10 -0.76 -10.19
C ASP A 47 4.51 -0.37 -9.73
N SER A 48 5.25 -1.34 -9.21
CA SER A 48 6.64 -1.16 -8.78
C SER A 48 7.65 -1.20 -9.92
N THR A 49 7.22 -1.55 -11.14
CA THR A 49 8.05 -1.51 -12.34
C THR A 49 8.07 -0.11 -12.98
N ASP A 50 7.11 0.76 -12.64
CA ASP A 50 7.17 2.17 -13.00
C ASP A 50 8.41 2.83 -12.37
N ALA A 51 9.28 3.35 -13.22
CA ALA A 51 10.55 3.97 -12.84
C ALA A 51 10.39 5.14 -11.84
N ARG A 52 9.17 5.67 -11.65
CA ARG A 52 8.86 6.77 -10.73
C ARG A 52 8.44 6.30 -9.34
N THR A 53 7.98 5.05 -9.20
CA THR A 53 7.37 4.56 -7.95
C THR A 53 8.40 4.50 -6.82
N LEU A 54 9.54 3.84 -7.03
CA LEU A 54 10.56 3.70 -5.99
C LEU A 54 11.22 5.06 -5.62
N PRO A 55 11.60 5.93 -6.58
CA PRO A 55 12.07 7.27 -6.26
C PRO A 55 11.05 8.08 -5.45
N TRP A 56 9.77 8.03 -5.80
CA TRP A 56 8.72 8.75 -5.07
C TRP A 56 8.64 8.33 -3.60
N VAL A 57 8.75 7.02 -3.30
CA VAL A 57 8.80 6.54 -1.90
C VAL A 57 10.04 7.08 -1.18
N THR A 58 11.20 7.08 -1.83
CA THR A 58 12.44 7.62 -1.25
C THR A 58 12.34 9.12 -0.97
N GLU A 59 11.82 9.88 -1.94
CA GLU A 59 11.81 11.35 -1.90
C GLU A 59 10.79 11.91 -0.92
N THR A 60 9.65 11.22 -0.72
CA THR A 60 8.61 11.68 0.21
C THR A 60 9.02 11.58 1.67
N GLY A 61 9.89 10.63 2.03
CA GLY A 61 10.24 10.39 3.43
C GLY A 61 9.07 9.88 4.29
N LEU A 62 8.06 9.27 3.66
CA LEU A 62 6.97 8.57 4.36
C LEU A 62 7.54 7.44 5.21
N VAL A 63 6.87 7.09 6.31
CA VAL A 63 7.32 6.01 7.22
C VAL A 63 6.50 4.73 7.06
N ALA A 64 5.32 4.82 6.45
CA ALA A 64 4.53 3.65 6.10
C ALA A 64 3.74 3.87 4.80
N LEU A 65 3.66 2.81 3.99
CA LEU A 65 2.79 2.74 2.83
C LEU A 65 1.73 1.68 3.08
N ILE A 66 0.47 2.10 3.06
CA ILE A 66 -0.67 1.30 3.53
C ILE A 66 -1.68 1.21 2.39
N ALA A 67 -2.23 0.02 2.15
CA ALA A 67 -3.31 -0.18 1.19
C ALA A 67 -4.40 -1.12 1.72
N ASP A 68 -5.57 -0.99 1.12
CA ASP A 68 -6.69 -1.94 1.28
C ASP A 68 -6.60 -3.16 0.36
N HIS A 69 -5.44 -3.38 -0.27
CA HIS A 69 -5.15 -4.52 -1.11
C HIS A 69 -4.48 -5.66 -0.31
N GLN A 70 -4.56 -6.89 -0.82
CA GLN A 70 -3.91 -8.08 -0.21
C GLN A 70 -2.38 -8.07 -0.24
N SER A 71 -1.80 -7.18 -1.04
CA SER A 71 -0.37 -6.98 -1.26
C SER A 71 -0.16 -5.53 -1.70
N ILE A 72 0.93 -4.87 -1.32
CA ILE A 72 1.18 -3.49 -1.75
C ILE A 72 1.57 -3.39 -3.24
N GLU A 73 2.11 -4.46 -3.81
CA GLU A 73 2.54 -4.56 -5.21
C GLU A 73 2.24 -5.96 -5.78
N PRO A 74 2.19 -6.13 -7.12
CA PRO A 74 2.13 -7.45 -7.73
C PRO A 74 3.53 -8.11 -7.73
N GLY A 75 3.58 -9.41 -7.48
CA GLY A 75 4.83 -10.17 -7.64
C GLY A 75 5.21 -10.28 -9.11
N ASN A 76 6.45 -9.94 -9.44
CA ASN A 76 6.98 -10.04 -10.80
C ASN A 76 8.10 -11.09 -10.88
N ILE A 77 7.75 -12.31 -11.30
CA ILE A 77 8.71 -13.40 -11.49
C ILE A 77 9.70 -13.12 -12.63
N TYR A 78 9.32 -12.31 -13.63
CA TYR A 78 10.17 -11.98 -14.77
C TYR A 78 11.36 -11.12 -14.35
N ASN A 79 11.16 -10.22 -13.39
CA ASN A 79 12.25 -9.46 -12.77
C ASN A 79 13.27 -10.41 -12.11
N PHE A 80 12.79 -11.42 -11.38
CA PHE A 80 13.68 -12.36 -10.70
C PHE A 80 14.58 -13.17 -11.63
N ILE A 81 14.10 -13.49 -12.83
CA ILE A 81 14.88 -14.23 -13.84
C ILE A 81 15.64 -13.31 -14.79
N GLY A 82 15.51 -11.99 -14.65
CA GLY A 82 16.16 -10.99 -15.49
C GLY A 82 15.59 -10.92 -16.92
N ASP A 83 14.32 -11.31 -17.09
CA ASP A 83 13.58 -11.30 -18.36
C ASP A 83 12.65 -10.08 -18.44
N ASP A 84 13.01 -8.99 -17.75
CA ASP A 84 12.36 -7.68 -17.85
C ASP A 84 13.22 -6.71 -18.68
N ASP A 85 12.72 -5.48 -18.86
CA ASP A 85 13.40 -4.45 -19.65
C ASP A 85 14.81 -4.09 -19.12
N SER A 86 15.13 -4.44 -17.86
CA SER A 86 16.44 -4.21 -17.27
C SER A 86 17.48 -5.27 -17.67
N GLY A 87 17.02 -6.45 -18.13
CA GLY A 87 17.87 -7.59 -18.50
C GLY A 87 18.72 -8.14 -17.36
N THR A 88 18.45 -7.75 -16.11
CA THR A 88 19.25 -8.12 -14.93
C THR A 88 18.33 -8.68 -13.84
N PRO A 89 18.65 -9.83 -13.23
CA PRO A 89 17.88 -10.38 -12.14
C PRO A 89 17.70 -9.40 -10.97
N GLY A 90 16.46 -9.20 -10.54
CA GLY A 90 16.09 -8.35 -9.42
C GLY A 90 15.12 -9.02 -8.43
N PRO A 91 14.62 -8.27 -7.43
CA PRO A 91 13.65 -8.80 -6.48
C PRO A 91 12.30 -9.10 -7.15
N VAL A 92 11.64 -10.19 -6.75
CA VAL A 92 10.25 -10.50 -7.15
C VAL A 92 9.28 -9.39 -6.74
N LEU A 93 9.61 -8.68 -5.66
CA LEU A 93 8.82 -7.62 -5.02
C LEU A 93 9.72 -6.38 -4.82
N PRO A 94 9.95 -5.57 -5.88
CA PRO A 94 10.83 -4.41 -5.81
C PRO A 94 10.41 -3.37 -4.77
N LEU A 95 9.11 -3.10 -4.64
CA LEU A 95 8.62 -2.13 -3.66
C LEU A 95 8.77 -2.65 -2.22
N HIS A 96 8.58 -3.94 -1.97
CA HIS A 96 8.84 -4.53 -0.66
C HIS A 96 10.31 -4.46 -0.30
N GLU A 97 11.21 -4.82 -1.22
CA GLU A 97 12.65 -4.73 -0.99
C GLU A 97 13.06 -3.27 -0.72
N HIS A 98 12.56 -2.34 -1.53
CA HIS A 98 12.85 -0.92 -1.38
C HIS A 98 12.35 -0.35 -0.05
N CYS A 99 11.10 -0.62 0.31
CA CYS A 99 10.52 -0.16 1.57
C CYS A 99 11.19 -0.81 2.78
N ILE A 100 11.11 -2.14 2.89
CA ILE A 100 11.47 -2.85 4.13
C ILE A 100 12.98 -2.92 4.31
N PHE A 101 13.72 -3.31 3.26
CA PHE A 101 15.15 -3.60 3.37
C PHE A 101 16.02 -2.36 3.18
N LYS A 102 15.72 -1.52 2.17
CA LYS A 102 16.57 -0.36 1.84
C LYS A 102 16.26 0.87 2.70
N LEU A 103 14.98 1.16 2.96
CA LEU A 103 14.56 2.40 3.61
C LEU A 103 14.08 2.22 5.06
N GLY A 104 13.65 1.02 5.45
CA GLY A 104 13.00 0.79 6.74
C GLY A 104 11.56 1.33 6.80
N VAL A 105 10.92 1.53 5.66
CA VAL A 105 9.50 1.93 5.53
C VAL A 105 8.60 0.73 5.79
N HIS A 106 7.59 0.92 6.63
CA HIS A 106 6.61 -0.11 6.96
C HIS A 106 5.57 -0.30 5.86
N LEU A 107 5.06 -1.51 5.72
CA LEU A 107 3.96 -1.82 4.80
C LEU A 107 2.71 -2.23 5.60
N GLY A 108 1.56 -1.66 5.24
CA GLY A 108 0.25 -2.06 5.74
C GLY A 108 -0.61 -2.63 4.62
N GLU A 109 -1.11 -3.84 4.81
CA GLU A 109 -1.89 -4.57 3.81
C GLU A 109 -3.21 -5.01 4.42
N LEU A 110 -4.24 -5.18 3.58
CA LEU A 110 -5.59 -5.58 3.99
C LEU A 110 -6.28 -4.62 4.96
N TRP A 111 -5.97 -3.33 4.89
CA TRP A 111 -6.69 -2.33 5.69
C TRP A 111 -8.10 -2.09 5.13
N TYR A 112 -9.07 -1.82 5.98
CA TYR A 112 -10.41 -1.44 5.51
C TYR A 112 -10.51 0.09 5.46
N LEU A 113 -10.33 0.65 4.25
CA LEU A 113 -10.23 2.12 4.04
C LEU A 113 -11.50 2.74 3.44
N THR A 114 -12.47 1.96 2.98
CA THR A 114 -13.58 2.44 2.14
C THR A 114 -14.42 3.52 2.80
N GLU A 115 -14.87 3.32 4.04
CA GLU A 115 -15.70 4.30 4.74
C GLU A 115 -14.93 5.59 5.01
N LEU A 116 -13.65 5.48 5.39
CA LEU A 116 -12.75 6.61 5.59
C LEU A 116 -12.52 7.39 4.29
N ALA A 117 -12.24 6.69 3.19
CA ALA A 117 -11.98 7.30 1.89
C ALA A 117 -13.21 8.04 1.35
N GLN A 118 -14.41 7.48 1.54
CA GLN A 118 -15.67 8.15 1.20
C GLN A 118 -15.84 9.43 2.04
N TRP A 119 -15.71 9.33 3.36
CA TRP A 119 -15.87 10.47 4.25
C TRP A 119 -14.88 11.60 3.92
N ILE A 120 -13.60 11.27 3.74
CA ILE A 120 -12.54 12.24 3.43
C ILE A 120 -12.83 12.98 2.12
N ARG A 121 -13.28 12.26 1.09
CA ARG A 121 -13.62 12.82 -0.22
C ARG A 121 -14.83 13.75 -0.15
N GLU A 122 -15.89 13.36 0.56
CA GLU A 122 -17.09 14.19 0.77
C GLU A 122 -16.77 15.51 1.48
N HIS A 123 -15.75 15.51 2.35
CA HIS A 123 -15.32 16.69 3.11
C HIS A 123 -14.17 17.46 2.44
N GLY A 124 -13.73 17.07 1.24
CA GLY A 124 -12.65 17.75 0.52
C GLY A 124 -11.32 17.76 1.28
N ARG A 125 -11.02 16.68 2.01
CA ARG A 125 -9.80 16.54 2.81
C ARG A 125 -8.88 15.48 2.19
N SER A 126 -7.65 15.44 2.68
CA SER A 126 -6.66 14.39 2.34
C SER A 126 -5.81 13.97 3.56
N ARG A 127 -6.01 14.60 4.72
CA ARG A 127 -5.23 14.39 5.95
C ARG A 127 -6.11 14.12 7.17
N PHE A 128 -5.64 13.22 8.02
CA PHE A 128 -6.28 12.76 9.24
C PHE A 128 -5.23 12.23 10.22
N LEU A 129 -5.59 12.13 11.50
CA LEU A 129 -4.72 11.49 12.48
C LEU A 129 -4.93 9.97 12.40
N LEU A 130 -3.85 9.21 12.27
CA LEU A 130 -3.90 7.74 12.24
C LEU A 130 -3.17 7.15 13.45
N MET A 131 -3.85 6.29 14.19
CA MET A 131 -3.28 5.50 15.28
C MET A 131 -3.38 4.01 14.95
N ALA A 132 -2.26 3.36 14.72
CA ALA A 132 -2.21 1.93 14.37
C ALA A 132 -1.07 1.20 15.11
N PRO A 133 -1.06 1.20 16.45
CA PRO A 133 0.01 0.57 17.20
C PRO A 133 0.01 -0.95 16.96
N PRO A 134 1.17 -1.56 16.67
CA PRO A 134 1.30 -3.02 16.59
C PRO A 134 1.19 -3.65 17.98
N LEU A 135 0.84 -4.93 18.03
CA LEU A 135 0.95 -5.74 19.23
C LEU A 135 2.42 -5.88 19.64
N ARG A 136 2.66 -5.95 20.95
CA ARG A 136 3.99 -6.23 21.49
C ARG A 136 4.31 -7.72 21.34
N MET A 137 4.88 -8.09 20.20
CA MET A 137 5.25 -9.47 19.85
C MET A 137 6.77 -9.55 19.58
N PRO A 138 7.62 -9.72 20.61
CA PRO A 138 9.07 -9.77 20.41
C PRO A 138 9.49 -10.88 19.43
N GLY A 139 10.32 -10.54 18.44
CA GLY A 139 10.79 -11.45 17.40
C GLY A 139 9.86 -11.62 16.19
N ALA A 140 8.66 -11.03 16.21
CA ALA A 140 7.76 -11.05 15.05
C ALA A 140 8.22 -10.06 13.96
N ALA A 141 8.04 -10.46 12.69
CA ALA A 141 8.34 -9.62 11.52
C ALA A 141 7.21 -8.62 11.19
N GLY A 142 6.05 -8.75 11.85
CA GLY A 142 4.87 -7.91 11.66
C GLY A 142 3.84 -8.16 12.74
N SER A 143 2.74 -7.42 12.71
CA SER A 143 1.65 -7.54 13.68
C SER A 143 0.32 -7.20 13.03
N PRO A 144 -0.79 -7.85 13.42
CA PRO A 144 -2.12 -7.28 13.19
C PRO A 144 -2.24 -5.95 13.94
N VAL A 145 -3.09 -5.08 13.44
CA VAL A 145 -3.40 -3.77 14.03
C VAL A 145 -4.91 -3.55 14.05
N THR A 146 -5.38 -2.67 14.93
CA THR A 146 -6.74 -2.12 14.90
C THR A 146 -6.63 -0.61 14.68
N PRO A 147 -6.41 -0.18 13.43
CA PRO A 147 -6.12 1.21 13.13
C PRO A 147 -7.35 2.08 13.36
N ILE A 148 -7.15 3.23 13.99
CA ILE A 148 -8.18 4.25 14.22
C ILE A 148 -7.76 5.52 13.49
N ALA A 149 -8.61 5.98 12.57
CA ALA A 149 -8.49 7.29 11.95
C ALA A 149 -9.38 8.30 12.69
N THR A 150 -8.84 9.46 13.05
CA THR A 150 -9.60 10.58 13.59
C THR A 150 -9.69 11.66 12.52
N VAL A 151 -10.91 11.97 12.12
CA VAL A 151 -11.26 12.93 11.08
C VAL A 151 -12.03 14.10 11.66
#